data_AF-Q95QP3-F1
#
_entry.id   AF-Q95QP3-F1
#
_cell.length_a   1.000
_cell.length_b   1.000
_cell.length_c   1.000
_cell.angle_alpha   90.00
_cell.angle_beta   90.00
_cell.angle_gamma   90.00
#
_symmetry.space_group_name_H-M   'P 1'
#
loop_
_entity.id
_entity.type
_entity.pdbx_description
1 polymer ?
#
loop_
_entity_poly.entity_id
_entity_poly.type
_entity_poly.pdbx_seq_one_letter_code
_entity_poly.pdbx_strand_id
1 'polypeptide(L)'
;MSTFLASSENISNIRDTVVLLEINKLSQSILSSRNIFELRKLKPTRKMVEIEHCFVSKNDTFVACSKLISMFHLEKYIGSTNCANILEWITKMLNNGGYHKMKPFVYKEAPFTRAFRASKVMKNVDPNVKRNIQTSIVNNLKSGVHWWALMALRQVMIPIVIKEERVLLWRDGYLNILTKEIKDFKQRYIVQKAPHFIRPNVATFKLSISRQKLRPLFKRKAIDKKTETMQWKRLNSMLSWCLERSGVYRHTIRDSCKKVSDFLKKNSQNSKIIGYTADVSKCFSTVNHDVLISIIDRLFSQEHDIYTVCGKGRNHGGFHKLIFCSAGTELNAHEALRRKMELKGVFNFEVCYREMSSSTTLYSVIRTTLSTYYYKRGPTSWRITKGVPQGHPISSNLAHMYLNNFEQKYWSNEKEDSRIVFCRYEDDFIFITTENSLFEKMMKPLSTGNNTHFLTANPKKFKKSERCGASQVLQWCGVKLDFQSGNCFIRRRCKDGVARQFLIKLQ
;
A
#
# COMPACT_ATOMS: atom_id res chain seq x y z
N MET A 1 23.90 -2.96 -26.25
CA MET A 1 23.16 -3.65 -27.33
C MET A 1 24.16 -4.25 -28.30
N SER A 2 25.15 -3.52 -28.83
CA SER A 2 26.28 -4.12 -29.55
C SER A 2 26.85 -5.32 -28.79
N THR A 3 27.34 -5.19 -27.55
CA THR A 3 27.86 -6.32 -26.74
C THR A 3 26.85 -7.47 -26.48
N PHE A 4 25.54 -7.17 -26.44
CA PHE A 4 24.48 -8.17 -26.19
C PHE A 4 24.05 -8.89 -27.48
N LEU A 5 24.07 -8.17 -28.59
CA LEU A 5 23.94 -8.68 -29.95
C LEU A 5 25.24 -9.35 -30.41
N ALA A 6 26.35 -9.05 -29.71
CA ALA A 6 27.70 -9.39 -30.07
C ALA A 6 28.42 -10.38 -29.14
N SER A 7 27.71 -10.97 -28.18
CA SER A 7 28.31 -11.96 -27.28
C SER A 7 28.37 -13.36 -27.89
N SER A 8 28.08 -13.53 -29.18
CA SER A 8 28.12 -14.83 -29.84
C SER A 8 29.48 -15.07 -30.49
N GLU A 9 30.02 -16.27 -30.33
CA GLU A 9 31.18 -16.80 -31.10
C GLU A 9 31.07 -16.51 -32.60
N ASN A 10 29.85 -16.40 -33.13
CA ASN A 10 29.55 -16.07 -34.52
C ASN A 10 30.07 -14.72 -35.03
N ILE A 11 30.62 -13.83 -34.20
CA ILE A 11 31.10 -12.52 -34.65
C ILE A 11 32.44 -12.56 -35.34
N SER A 12 33.35 -13.41 -34.88
CA SER A 12 34.59 -13.63 -35.62
C SER A 12 34.27 -13.98 -37.07
N ASN A 13 33.20 -14.75 -37.30
CA ASN A 13 32.74 -15.19 -38.62
C ASN A 13 32.12 -14.06 -39.49
N ILE A 14 31.73 -12.92 -38.92
CA ILE A 14 31.08 -11.82 -39.66
C ILE A 14 31.75 -10.45 -39.50
N ARG A 15 32.90 -10.38 -38.81
CA ARG A 15 33.55 -9.13 -38.37
C ARG A 15 33.79 -8.12 -39.50
N ASP A 16 34.11 -8.61 -40.68
CA ASP A 16 34.45 -7.77 -41.84
C ASP A 16 33.43 -7.90 -42.98
N THR A 17 32.19 -8.22 -42.64
CA THR A 17 31.10 -8.40 -43.61
C THR A 17 30.08 -7.27 -43.54
N VAL A 18 29.33 -7.08 -44.64
CA VAL A 18 28.18 -6.15 -44.69
C VAL A 18 27.13 -6.45 -43.61
N VAL A 19 27.06 -7.69 -43.12
CA VAL A 19 26.16 -8.06 -42.02
C VAL A 19 26.47 -7.25 -40.75
N LEU A 20 27.74 -7.14 -40.35
CA LEU A 20 28.09 -6.39 -39.15
C LEU A 20 27.83 -4.88 -39.32
N LEU A 21 28.08 -4.34 -40.53
CA LEU A 21 27.77 -2.94 -40.84
C LEU A 21 26.28 -2.64 -40.66
N GLU A 22 25.39 -3.50 -41.15
CA GLU A 22 23.94 -3.35 -40.98
C GLU A 22 23.49 -3.48 -39.52
N ILE A 23 24.08 -4.41 -38.76
CA ILE A 23 23.83 -4.53 -37.31
C ILE A 23 24.29 -3.26 -36.56
N ASN A 24 25.44 -2.71 -36.94
CA ASN A 24 25.96 -1.48 -36.35
C ASN A 24 25.07 -0.28 -36.65
N LYS A 25 24.55 -0.14 -37.88
CA LYS A 25 23.56 0.90 -38.23
C LYS A 25 22.31 0.81 -37.35
N LEU A 26 21.75 -0.38 -37.18
CA LEU A 26 20.61 -0.60 -36.30
C LEU A 26 20.95 -0.25 -34.84
N SER A 27 22.11 -0.69 -34.35
CA SER A 27 22.57 -0.41 -32.99
C SER A 27 22.77 1.09 -32.74
N GLN A 28 23.39 1.82 -33.68
CA GLN A 28 23.58 3.28 -33.60
C GLN A 28 22.24 4.02 -33.64
N SER A 29 21.33 3.60 -34.53
CA SER A 29 19.95 4.11 -34.59
C SER A 29 19.20 3.86 -33.28
N ILE A 30 19.49 2.79 -32.56
CA ILE A 30 18.81 2.47 -31.31
C ILE A 30 19.42 3.18 -30.09
N LEU A 31 20.75 3.33 -30.05
CA LEU A 31 21.48 3.77 -28.85
C LEU A 31 21.89 5.24 -28.83
N SER A 32 21.58 6.04 -29.85
CA SER A 32 22.01 7.44 -29.86
C SER A 32 21.42 8.23 -28.66
N SER A 33 22.20 9.15 -28.11
CA SER A 33 21.76 10.06 -27.04
C SER A 33 20.55 10.90 -27.47
N ARG A 34 20.52 11.31 -28.74
CA ARG A 34 19.36 11.95 -29.38
C ARG A 34 18.10 11.11 -29.23
N ASN A 35 18.21 9.81 -29.41
CA ASN A 35 17.06 8.94 -29.34
C ASN A 35 16.54 8.69 -27.92
N ILE A 36 17.42 8.71 -26.91
CA ILE A 36 16.99 8.76 -25.50
C ILE A 36 16.16 10.02 -25.22
N PHE A 37 16.52 11.15 -25.84
CA PHE A 37 15.74 12.38 -25.75
C PHE A 37 14.39 12.25 -26.48
N GLU A 38 14.37 11.66 -27.67
CA GLU A 38 13.14 11.41 -28.44
C GLU A 38 12.13 10.53 -27.70
N LEU A 39 12.59 9.54 -26.90
CA LEU A 39 11.70 8.73 -26.05
C LEU A 39 10.85 9.58 -25.11
N ARG A 40 11.32 10.77 -24.69
CA ARG A 40 10.53 11.68 -23.84
C ARG A 40 9.29 12.22 -24.55
N LYS A 41 9.26 12.23 -25.89
CA LYS A 41 8.09 12.62 -26.69
C LYS A 41 6.98 11.57 -26.73
N LEU A 42 7.26 10.35 -26.25
CA LEU A 42 6.22 9.31 -26.09
C LEU A 42 5.27 9.59 -24.92
N LYS A 43 5.59 10.57 -24.05
CA LYS A 43 4.74 10.94 -22.93
C LYS A 43 3.45 11.64 -23.41
N PRO A 44 2.34 11.51 -22.68
CA PRO A 44 1.12 12.22 -23.03
C PRO A 44 1.29 13.72 -22.80
N THR A 45 0.58 14.53 -23.59
CA THR A 45 0.58 16.00 -23.46
C THR A 45 -0.25 16.49 -22.28
N ARG A 46 -1.17 15.65 -21.76
CA ARG A 46 -2.03 16.00 -20.62
C ARG A 46 -1.22 16.20 -19.34
N LYS A 47 -1.63 17.16 -18.50
CA LYS A 47 -1.02 17.39 -17.18
C LYS A 47 -1.34 16.22 -16.24
N MET A 48 -0.31 15.63 -15.63
CA MET A 48 -0.44 14.52 -14.68
C MET A 48 -0.35 15.03 -13.24
N VAL A 49 -1.43 15.65 -12.77
CA VAL A 49 -1.50 16.27 -11.43
C VAL A 49 -1.75 15.25 -10.32
N GLU A 50 -2.45 14.17 -10.66
CA GLU A 50 -2.89 13.12 -9.73
C GLU A 50 -2.47 11.75 -10.25
N ILE A 51 -2.36 10.76 -9.36
CA ILE A 51 -1.86 9.43 -9.73
C ILE A 51 -2.78 8.74 -10.72
N GLU A 52 -4.09 9.03 -10.70
CA GLU A 52 -5.05 8.50 -11.65
C GLU A 52 -4.75 8.93 -13.09
N HIS A 53 -4.28 10.16 -13.28
CA HIS A 53 -3.85 10.68 -14.58
C HIS A 53 -2.59 9.99 -15.11
N CYS A 54 -1.81 9.36 -14.22
CA CYS A 54 -0.62 8.61 -14.60
C CYS A 54 -0.92 7.22 -15.14
N PHE A 55 -2.12 6.66 -14.95
CA PHE A 55 -2.44 5.33 -15.48
C PHE A 55 -2.42 5.34 -17.00
N VAL A 56 -1.75 4.33 -17.56
CA VAL A 56 -1.65 4.11 -19.01
C VAL A 56 -2.75 3.14 -19.41
N SER A 57 -3.63 3.56 -20.33
CA SER A 57 -4.64 2.67 -20.89
C SER A 57 -4.01 1.64 -21.84
N LYS A 58 -4.74 0.57 -22.16
CA LYS A 58 -4.27 -0.41 -23.16
C LYS A 58 -4.01 0.25 -24.53
N ASN A 59 -4.86 1.21 -24.91
CA ASN A 59 -4.72 1.97 -26.15
C ASN A 59 -3.47 2.86 -26.11
N ASP A 60 -3.25 3.58 -25.01
CA ASP A 60 -2.05 4.41 -24.84
C ASP A 60 -0.75 3.59 -24.93
N THR A 61 -0.75 2.39 -24.34
CA THR A 61 0.38 1.45 -24.45
C THR A 61 0.63 1.08 -25.92
N PHE A 62 -0.41 0.72 -26.66
CA PHE A 62 -0.30 0.38 -28.08
C PHE A 62 0.21 1.57 -28.92
N VAL A 63 -0.33 2.76 -28.71
CA VAL A 63 0.10 3.99 -29.38
C VAL A 63 1.56 4.31 -29.07
N ALA A 64 1.99 4.19 -27.81
CA ALA A 64 3.38 4.42 -27.42
C ALA A 64 4.34 3.42 -28.06
N CYS A 65 3.98 2.14 -28.09
CA CYS A 65 4.77 1.10 -28.77
C CYS A 65 4.85 1.33 -30.29
N SER A 66 3.74 1.72 -30.93
CA SER A 66 3.70 2.02 -32.36
C SER A 66 4.54 3.24 -32.70
N LYS A 67 4.43 4.30 -31.89
CA LYS A 67 5.27 5.51 -32.00
C LYS A 67 6.75 5.17 -31.83
N LEU A 68 7.13 4.31 -30.89
CA LEU A 68 8.50 3.84 -30.73
C LEU A 68 9.02 3.17 -32.03
N ILE A 69 8.24 2.28 -32.62
CA ILE A 69 8.63 1.61 -33.88
C ILE A 69 8.85 2.65 -34.99
N SER A 70 7.93 3.61 -35.13
CA SER A 70 8.00 4.65 -36.17
C SER A 70 9.15 5.64 -35.96
N MET A 71 9.38 6.08 -34.72
CA MET A 71 10.38 7.07 -34.30
C MET A 71 11.80 6.59 -34.60
N PHE A 72 12.03 5.29 -34.50
CA PHE A 72 13.33 4.67 -34.77
C PHE A 72 13.42 4.04 -36.16
N HIS A 73 12.38 4.24 -36.99
CA HIS A 73 12.26 3.68 -38.33
C HIS A 73 12.55 2.17 -38.38
N LEU A 74 12.14 1.41 -37.35
CA LEU A 74 12.49 0.00 -37.24
C LEU A 74 12.03 -0.82 -38.45
N GLU A 75 10.90 -0.43 -39.04
CA GLU A 75 10.38 -1.06 -40.25
C GLU A 75 11.39 -1.09 -41.40
N LYS A 76 12.25 -0.07 -41.53
CA LYS A 76 13.33 -0.04 -42.52
C LYS A 76 14.42 -1.09 -42.26
N TYR A 77 14.61 -1.51 -41.01
CA TYR A 77 15.68 -2.41 -40.61
C TYR A 77 15.23 -3.87 -40.43
N ILE A 78 13.97 -4.08 -40.06
CA ILE A 78 13.46 -5.41 -39.73
C ILE A 78 12.17 -5.80 -40.47
N GLY A 79 11.53 -4.87 -41.19
CA GLY A 79 10.28 -5.14 -41.90
C GLY A 79 9.01 -5.02 -41.06
N SER A 80 7.88 -4.82 -41.73
CA SER A 80 6.59 -4.50 -41.13
C SER A 80 6.01 -5.66 -40.30
N THR A 81 6.13 -6.90 -40.79
CA THR A 81 5.61 -8.08 -40.07
C THR A 81 6.38 -8.31 -38.77
N ASN A 82 7.71 -8.11 -38.78
CA ASN A 82 8.52 -8.23 -37.57
C ASN A 82 8.23 -7.12 -36.57
N CYS A 83 8.01 -5.88 -37.04
CA CYS A 83 7.53 -4.78 -36.19
C CYS A 83 6.18 -5.10 -35.53
N ALA A 84 5.22 -5.64 -36.27
CA ALA A 84 3.92 -6.06 -35.74
C ALA A 84 4.07 -7.17 -34.68
N ASN A 85 4.95 -8.15 -34.92
CA ASN A 85 5.25 -9.21 -33.96
C ASN A 85 5.85 -8.66 -32.65
N ILE A 86 6.78 -7.71 -32.75
CA ILE A 86 7.38 -7.03 -31.59
C ILE A 86 6.30 -6.24 -30.83
N LEU A 87 5.47 -5.48 -31.54
CA LEU A 87 4.39 -4.68 -30.97
C LEU A 87 3.42 -5.54 -30.16
N GLU A 88 2.96 -6.65 -30.74
CA GLU A 88 2.09 -7.62 -30.07
C GLU A 88 2.76 -8.20 -28.82
N TRP A 89 4.02 -8.65 -28.94
CA TRP A 89 4.75 -9.26 -27.83
C TRP A 89 4.94 -8.28 -26.67
N ILE A 90 5.42 -7.06 -26.94
CA ILE A 90 5.64 -6.02 -25.93
C ILE A 90 4.32 -5.66 -25.24
N THR A 91 3.24 -5.50 -26.01
CA THR A 91 1.94 -5.15 -25.46
C THR A 91 1.44 -6.23 -24.50
N LYS A 92 1.61 -7.52 -24.85
CA LYS A 92 1.31 -8.64 -23.94
C LYS A 92 2.21 -8.63 -22.71
N MET A 93 3.52 -8.48 -22.86
CA MET A 93 4.51 -8.44 -21.76
C MET A 93 4.25 -7.30 -20.76
N LEU A 94 3.81 -6.14 -21.25
CA LEU A 94 3.52 -4.98 -20.42
C LEU A 94 2.18 -5.12 -19.68
N ASN A 95 1.14 -5.63 -20.36
CA ASN A 95 -0.21 -5.72 -19.80
C ASN A 95 -0.43 -6.96 -18.92
N ASN A 96 0.02 -8.14 -19.35
CA ASN A 96 -0.31 -9.40 -18.70
C ASN A 96 0.81 -9.90 -17.77
N GLY A 97 2.04 -9.45 -18.01
CA GLY A 97 3.23 -10.01 -17.37
C GLY A 97 3.48 -11.47 -17.76
N GLY A 98 4.54 -12.06 -17.19
CA GLY A 98 5.04 -13.37 -17.59
C GLY A 98 5.90 -13.33 -18.86
N TYR A 99 6.52 -14.46 -19.21
CA TYR A 99 7.30 -14.61 -20.44
C TYR A 99 6.39 -15.14 -21.54
N HIS A 100 6.17 -14.35 -22.59
CA HIS A 100 5.43 -14.81 -23.77
C HIS A 100 6.38 -15.33 -24.84
N LYS A 101 5.98 -16.41 -25.54
CA LYS A 101 6.74 -16.95 -26.68
C LYS A 101 6.79 -15.89 -27.79
N MET A 102 7.99 -15.55 -28.25
CA MET A 102 8.18 -14.62 -29.36
C MET A 102 7.85 -15.33 -30.68
N LYS A 103 6.96 -14.74 -31.50
CA LYS A 103 6.66 -15.24 -32.86
C LYS A 103 7.95 -15.34 -33.71
N PRO A 104 8.05 -16.30 -34.64
CA PRO A 104 9.20 -16.42 -35.53
C PRO A 104 9.49 -15.12 -36.29
N PHE A 105 10.77 -14.86 -36.54
CA PHE A 105 11.19 -13.69 -37.30
C PHE A 105 11.02 -13.98 -38.81
N VAL A 106 10.38 -13.07 -39.54
CA VAL A 106 10.16 -13.19 -40.98
C VAL A 106 11.41 -12.70 -41.71
N TYR A 107 12.29 -13.63 -42.06
CA TYR A 107 13.62 -13.33 -42.60
C TYR A 107 13.58 -12.46 -43.86
N LYS A 108 12.64 -12.70 -44.79
CA LYS A 108 12.59 -12.02 -46.11
C LYS A 108 12.42 -10.50 -46.05
N GLU A 109 11.91 -9.97 -44.93
CA GLU A 109 11.58 -8.56 -44.79
C GLU A 109 12.70 -7.71 -44.16
N ALA A 110 13.73 -8.33 -43.59
CA ALA A 110 14.78 -7.59 -42.88
C ALA A 110 16.05 -7.43 -43.74
N PRO A 111 16.49 -6.21 -44.10
CA PRO A 111 17.64 -6.01 -44.99
C PRO A 111 18.93 -6.73 -44.57
N PHE A 112 19.23 -6.80 -43.26
CA PHE A 112 20.43 -7.48 -42.78
C PHE A 112 20.43 -9.00 -43.07
N THR A 113 19.27 -9.64 -43.22
CA THR A 113 19.20 -11.06 -43.60
C THR A 113 19.52 -11.26 -45.08
N ARG A 114 19.26 -10.24 -45.91
CA ARG A 114 19.66 -10.24 -47.33
C ARG A 114 21.16 -10.12 -47.48
N ALA A 115 21.84 -9.41 -46.57
CA ALA A 115 23.30 -9.33 -46.55
C ALA A 115 23.97 -10.71 -46.42
N PHE A 116 23.35 -11.68 -45.72
CA PHE A 116 23.84 -13.06 -45.67
C PHE A 116 23.78 -13.80 -47.02
N ARG A 117 22.92 -13.34 -47.94
CA ARG A 117 22.76 -13.88 -49.30
C ARG A 117 23.76 -13.30 -50.29
N ALA A 118 24.52 -12.27 -49.92
CA ALA A 118 25.54 -11.71 -50.79
C ALA A 118 26.59 -12.79 -51.10
N SER A 119 26.91 -12.94 -52.39
CA SER A 119 27.78 -14.03 -52.88
C SER A 119 29.14 -14.06 -52.21
N LYS A 120 29.63 -12.92 -51.69
CA LYS A 120 30.91 -12.75 -50.99
C LYS A 120 30.88 -13.02 -49.48
N VAL A 121 29.72 -13.18 -48.85
CA VAL A 121 29.62 -13.34 -47.39
C VAL A 121 29.78 -14.82 -47.00
N MET A 122 30.81 -15.10 -46.19
CA MET A 122 31.15 -16.45 -45.71
C MET A 122 31.26 -17.48 -46.84
N LYS A 123 31.96 -17.11 -47.94
CA LYS A 123 32.12 -17.95 -49.14
C LYS A 123 32.71 -19.33 -48.86
N ASN A 124 33.61 -19.41 -47.89
CA ASN A 124 34.38 -20.62 -47.58
C ASN A 124 33.77 -21.43 -46.41
N VAL A 125 32.55 -21.11 -45.99
CA VAL A 125 31.86 -21.79 -44.88
C VAL A 125 30.82 -22.75 -45.45
N ASP A 126 30.78 -23.97 -44.91
CA ASP A 126 29.76 -24.97 -45.24
C ASP A 126 28.33 -24.37 -45.17
N PRO A 127 27.45 -24.66 -46.15
CA PRO A 127 26.09 -24.09 -46.19
C PRO A 127 25.25 -24.32 -44.92
N ASN A 128 25.39 -25.47 -44.25
CA ASN A 128 24.66 -25.76 -43.01
C ASN A 128 25.21 -24.94 -41.86
N VAL A 129 26.53 -24.85 -41.74
CA VAL A 129 27.20 -23.98 -40.76
C VAL A 129 26.80 -22.52 -40.97
N LYS A 130 26.80 -22.05 -42.23
CA LYS A 130 26.34 -20.70 -42.61
C LYS A 130 24.89 -20.45 -42.20
N ARG A 131 23.99 -21.42 -42.41
CA ARG A 131 22.58 -21.33 -42.00
C ARG A 131 22.41 -21.30 -40.48
N ASN A 132 23.21 -22.07 -39.74
CA ASN A 132 23.21 -22.08 -38.28
C ASN A 132 23.70 -20.74 -37.71
N ILE A 133 24.80 -20.21 -38.26
CA ILE A 133 25.32 -18.87 -37.92
C ILE A 133 24.26 -17.81 -38.18
N GLN A 134 23.63 -17.82 -39.36
CA GLN A 134 22.57 -16.88 -39.73
C GLN A 134 21.38 -16.96 -38.75
N THR A 135 20.90 -18.17 -38.46
CA THR A 135 19.77 -18.40 -37.56
C THR A 135 20.08 -17.91 -36.15
N SER A 136 21.29 -18.21 -35.65
CA SER A 136 21.74 -17.76 -34.33
C SER A 136 21.83 -16.25 -34.24
N ILE A 137 22.49 -15.58 -35.20
CA ILE A 137 22.60 -14.11 -35.25
C ILE A 137 21.22 -13.46 -35.32
N VAL A 138 20.32 -13.97 -36.16
CA VAL A 138 18.96 -13.41 -36.29
C VAL A 138 18.16 -13.58 -34.99
N ASN A 139 18.24 -14.74 -34.34
CA ASN A 139 17.56 -14.98 -33.06
C ASN A 139 18.10 -14.07 -31.94
N ASN A 140 19.42 -13.84 -31.91
CA ASN A 140 20.04 -12.90 -30.98
C ASN A 140 19.62 -11.46 -31.28
N LEU A 141 19.59 -11.06 -32.56
CA LEU A 141 19.13 -9.74 -32.98
C LEU A 141 17.68 -9.49 -32.61
N LYS A 142 16.82 -10.44 -32.93
CA LYS A 142 15.42 -10.45 -32.54
C LYS A 142 15.30 -10.23 -31.03
N SER A 143 15.97 -11.05 -30.22
CA SER A 143 15.91 -10.95 -28.76
C SER A 143 16.41 -9.59 -28.26
N GLY A 144 17.51 -9.08 -28.82
CA GLY A 144 18.05 -7.77 -28.50
C GLY A 144 17.10 -6.63 -28.82
N VAL A 145 16.44 -6.64 -29.99
CA VAL A 145 15.45 -5.60 -30.36
C VAL A 145 14.22 -5.65 -29.46
N HIS A 146 13.72 -6.84 -29.12
CA HIS A 146 12.59 -7.00 -28.19
C HIS A 146 12.94 -6.45 -26.79
N TRP A 147 14.10 -6.83 -26.26
CA TRP A 147 14.59 -6.35 -24.97
C TRP A 147 14.85 -4.84 -24.99
N TRP A 148 15.46 -4.33 -26.06
CA TRP A 148 15.67 -2.91 -26.24
C TRP A 148 14.35 -2.15 -26.19
N ALA A 149 13.37 -2.55 -27.00
CA ALA A 149 12.10 -1.84 -27.09
C ALA A 149 11.35 -1.88 -25.75
N LEU A 150 11.40 -3.02 -25.03
CA LEU A 150 10.89 -3.12 -23.66
C LEU A 150 11.63 -2.17 -22.70
N MET A 151 12.96 -2.07 -22.77
CA MET A 151 13.74 -1.17 -21.93
C MET A 151 13.50 0.31 -22.27
N ALA A 152 13.36 0.65 -23.55
CA ALA A 152 13.03 1.99 -24.02
C ALA A 152 11.66 2.42 -23.49
N LEU A 153 10.65 1.55 -23.59
CA LEU A 153 9.33 1.82 -23.03
C LEU A 153 9.36 1.92 -21.50
N ARG A 154 10.25 1.19 -20.79
CA ARG A 154 10.46 1.35 -19.35
C ARG A 154 11.05 2.70 -18.94
N GLN A 155 11.64 3.45 -19.87
CA GLN A 155 12.04 4.84 -19.63
C GLN A 155 10.85 5.81 -19.65
N VAL A 156 9.71 5.38 -20.19
CA VAL A 156 8.50 6.22 -20.33
C VAL A 156 7.34 5.71 -19.47
N MET A 157 7.28 4.40 -19.23
CA MET A 157 6.23 3.72 -18.49
C MET A 157 6.82 2.82 -17.40
N ILE A 158 6.21 2.77 -16.22
CA ILE A 158 6.63 1.91 -15.11
C ILE A 158 5.54 0.89 -14.83
N PRO A 159 5.83 -0.43 -14.93
CA PRO A 159 4.94 -1.44 -14.42
C PRO A 159 4.99 -1.47 -12.89
N ILE A 160 3.83 -1.49 -12.27
CA ILE A 160 3.65 -1.59 -10.82
C ILE A 160 2.50 -2.54 -10.49
N VAL A 161 2.59 -3.19 -9.34
CA VAL A 161 1.55 -4.10 -8.84
C VAL A 161 0.69 -3.37 -7.82
N ILE A 162 -0.60 -3.27 -8.09
CA ILE A 162 -1.62 -2.70 -7.20
C ILE A 162 -2.67 -3.79 -6.95
N LYS A 163 -2.80 -4.26 -5.70
CA LYS A 163 -3.77 -5.31 -5.33
C LYS A 163 -3.72 -6.54 -6.25
N GLU A 164 -2.51 -7.07 -6.48
CA GLU A 164 -2.26 -8.24 -7.34
C GLU A 164 -2.46 -7.98 -8.85
N GLU A 165 -3.05 -6.86 -9.24
CA GLU A 165 -3.13 -6.43 -10.63
C GLU A 165 -1.87 -5.66 -11.02
N ARG A 166 -1.33 -5.99 -12.19
CA ARG A 166 -0.23 -5.23 -12.80
C ARG A 166 -0.83 -4.09 -13.61
N VAL A 167 -0.40 -2.87 -13.30
CA VAL A 167 -0.79 -1.66 -14.03
C VAL A 167 0.46 -0.95 -14.54
N LEU A 168 0.28 -0.13 -15.58
CA LEU A 168 1.33 0.71 -16.14
C LEU A 168 1.07 2.16 -15.76
N LEU A 169 2.11 2.87 -15.34
CA LEU A 169 2.07 4.30 -15.12
C LEU A 169 3.02 5.05 -16.03
N TRP A 170 2.66 6.23 -16.47
CA TRP A 170 3.60 7.18 -17.06
C TRP A 170 4.67 7.57 -16.04
N ARG A 171 5.93 7.28 -16.37
CA ARG A 171 7.09 7.40 -15.48
C ARG A 171 7.28 8.82 -14.96
N ASP A 172 7.26 9.80 -15.86
CA ASP A 172 7.50 11.21 -15.53
C ASP A 172 6.45 11.75 -14.54
N GLY A 173 5.16 11.61 -14.88
CA GLY A 173 4.07 11.99 -13.98
C GLY A 173 4.13 11.27 -12.64
N TYR A 174 4.38 9.95 -12.65
CA TYR A 174 4.54 9.18 -11.42
C TYR A 174 5.69 9.67 -10.55
N LEU A 175 6.88 9.91 -11.12
CA LEU A 175 8.05 10.37 -10.37
C LEU A 175 7.87 11.79 -9.81
N ASN A 176 7.16 12.66 -10.52
CA ASN A 176 6.83 14.00 -10.03
C ASN A 176 5.90 13.93 -8.81
N ILE A 177 4.84 13.12 -8.89
CA ILE A 177 3.92 12.89 -7.77
C ILE A 177 4.64 12.22 -6.60
N LEU A 178 5.49 11.22 -6.88
CA LEU A 178 6.32 10.54 -5.89
C LEU A 178 7.23 11.52 -5.14
N THR A 179 7.89 12.43 -5.87
CA THR A 179 8.79 13.43 -5.30
C THR A 179 8.03 14.41 -4.41
N LYS A 180 6.85 14.86 -4.86
CA LYS A 180 5.95 15.73 -4.07
C LYS A 180 5.49 15.03 -2.80
N GLU A 181 5.02 13.79 -2.88
CA GLU A 181 4.56 13.03 -1.71
C GLU A 181 5.69 12.78 -0.71
N ILE A 182 6.90 12.52 -1.20
CA ILE A 182 8.06 12.37 -0.34
C ILE A 182 8.39 13.67 0.39
N LYS A 183 8.34 14.82 -0.30
CA LYS A 183 8.56 16.13 0.34
C LYS A 183 7.50 16.39 1.43
N ASP A 184 6.22 16.17 1.11
CA ASP A 184 5.12 16.30 2.08
C ASP A 184 5.27 15.32 3.26
N PHE A 185 5.65 14.06 3.00
CA PHE A 185 5.94 13.07 4.05
C PHE A 185 7.04 13.57 5.00
N LYS A 186 8.17 14.08 4.46
CA LYS A 186 9.28 14.59 5.26
C LYS A 186 8.87 15.75 6.18
N GLN A 187 8.02 16.63 5.67
CA GLN A 187 7.49 17.78 6.44
C GLN A 187 6.54 17.30 7.54
N ARG A 188 5.63 16.39 7.23
CA ARG A 188 4.65 15.87 8.19
C ARG A 188 5.25 15.11 9.34
N TYR A 189 6.17 14.19 9.03
CA TYR A 189 6.79 13.31 10.01
C TYR A 189 8.04 13.90 10.68
N ILE A 190 8.43 15.12 10.28
CA ILE A 190 9.67 15.81 10.71
C ILE A 190 10.84 14.83 10.68
N VAL A 191 11.38 14.58 9.49
CA VAL A 191 12.46 13.59 9.36
C VAL A 191 13.83 14.22 9.41
N GLN A 192 14.75 13.56 10.10
CA GLN A 192 16.15 13.95 10.20
C GLN A 192 17.04 12.90 9.52
N LYS A 193 18.13 13.33 8.90
CA LYS A 193 19.14 12.39 8.38
C LYS A 193 19.79 11.72 9.59
N ALA A 194 19.82 10.40 9.60
CA ALA A 194 20.40 9.66 10.70
C ALA A 194 21.90 9.40 10.45
N PRO A 195 22.72 9.26 11.50
CA PRO A 195 24.17 9.02 11.37
C PRO A 195 24.45 7.71 10.62
N HIS A 196 25.64 7.59 10.02
CA HIS A 196 25.99 6.47 9.13
C HIS A 196 25.96 5.08 9.80
N PHE A 197 26.15 5.02 11.12
CA PHE A 197 26.09 3.78 11.90
C PHE A 197 24.68 3.53 12.44
N ILE A 198 23.85 2.82 11.67
CA ILE A 198 22.58 2.30 12.18
C ILE A 198 22.54 0.79 12.00
N ARG A 199 22.11 0.11 13.06
CA ARG A 199 21.93 -1.34 13.18
C ARG A 199 21.24 -1.96 11.94
N PRO A 200 21.51 -3.22 11.61
CA PRO A 200 21.01 -3.88 10.39
C PRO A 200 19.48 -3.97 10.24
N ASN A 201 18.70 -3.80 11.32
CA ASN A 201 17.23 -4.00 11.33
C ASN A 201 16.40 -2.72 11.12
N VAL A 202 16.81 -1.89 10.14
CA VAL A 202 16.08 -0.65 9.78
C VAL A 202 14.91 -0.96 8.85
N ALA A 203 13.77 -0.29 9.07
CA ALA A 203 12.62 -0.41 8.18
C ALA A 203 12.95 0.13 6.76
N THR A 204 12.38 -0.48 5.73
CA THR A 204 12.40 0.06 4.37
C THR A 204 11.17 0.93 4.15
N PHE A 205 11.37 2.14 3.63
CA PHE A 205 10.27 3.03 3.26
C PHE A 205 9.78 2.68 1.85
N LYS A 206 8.47 2.44 1.72
CA LYS A 206 7.81 2.18 0.43
C LYS A 206 6.56 3.03 0.32
N LEU A 207 6.36 3.68 -0.82
CA LEU A 207 5.08 4.28 -1.16
C LEU A 207 4.22 3.25 -1.89
N SER A 208 3.03 2.99 -1.35
CA SER A 208 2.03 2.11 -1.96
C SER A 208 0.91 2.93 -2.58
N ILE A 209 0.38 2.48 -3.71
CA ILE A 209 -0.80 3.14 -4.31
C ILE A 209 -2.04 2.48 -3.73
N SER A 210 -2.89 3.28 -3.09
CA SER A 210 -4.17 2.84 -2.54
C SER A 210 -5.24 3.90 -2.80
N ARG A 211 -6.35 3.50 -3.45
CA ARG A 211 -7.46 4.40 -3.84
C ARG A 211 -6.96 5.68 -4.51
N GLN A 212 -6.10 5.53 -5.52
CA GLN A 212 -5.51 6.65 -6.26
C GLN A 212 -4.75 7.66 -5.37
N LYS A 213 -4.14 7.19 -4.28
CA LYS A 213 -3.22 8.01 -3.48
C LYS A 213 -1.98 7.22 -3.14
N LEU A 214 -0.86 7.90 -3.02
CA LEU A 214 0.36 7.32 -2.45
C LEU A 214 0.23 7.29 -0.92
N ARG A 215 0.51 6.13 -0.34
CA ARG A 215 0.53 5.93 1.12
C ARG A 215 1.92 5.47 1.56
N PRO A 216 2.58 6.19 2.46
CA PRO A 216 3.86 5.76 3.01
C PRO A 216 3.65 4.53 3.88
N LEU A 217 4.39 3.46 3.60
CA LEU A 217 4.39 2.22 4.36
C LEU A 217 5.82 1.87 4.76
N PHE A 218 5.96 1.44 5.99
CA PHE A 218 7.22 0.98 6.55
C PHE A 218 7.21 -0.53 6.61
N LYS A 219 8.21 -1.17 5.99
CA LYS A 219 8.37 -2.62 5.99
C LYS A 219 9.72 -2.98 6.57
N ARG A 220 9.75 -3.67 7.70
CA ARG A 220 10.99 -4.25 8.24
C ARG A 220 11.37 -5.49 7.43
N LYS A 221 12.64 -5.58 7.08
CA LYS A 221 13.25 -6.82 6.58
C LYS A 221 13.80 -7.56 7.79
N ALA A 222 12.97 -8.37 8.40
CA ALA A 222 13.38 -9.25 9.49
C ALA A 222 14.38 -10.28 8.98
N ILE A 223 15.43 -10.58 9.77
CA ILE A 223 16.29 -11.76 9.53
C ILE A 223 15.43 -13.03 9.68
N ASP A 224 14.69 -13.12 10.79
CA ASP A 224 13.62 -14.10 10.99
C ASP A 224 12.25 -13.40 11.04
N LYS A 225 11.58 -13.40 9.90
CA LYS A 225 10.25 -12.79 9.75
C LYS A 225 9.20 -13.41 10.65
N LYS A 226 9.27 -14.72 10.92
CA LYS A 226 8.24 -15.41 11.72
C LYS A 226 8.38 -15.05 13.18
N THR A 227 9.60 -15.10 13.71
CA THR A 227 9.91 -14.75 15.11
C THR A 227 9.63 -13.28 15.38
N GLU A 228 10.11 -12.36 14.54
CA GLU A 228 9.83 -10.92 14.71
C GLU A 228 8.32 -10.63 14.60
N THR A 229 7.60 -11.24 13.67
CA THR A 229 6.14 -11.07 13.56
C THR A 229 5.44 -11.53 14.84
N MET A 230 5.87 -12.64 15.43
CA MET A 230 5.29 -13.14 16.68
C MET A 230 5.59 -12.23 17.86
N GLN A 231 6.84 -11.76 17.99
CA GLN A 231 7.23 -10.81 19.03
C GLN A 231 6.41 -9.52 18.96
N TRP A 232 6.21 -8.96 17.77
CA TRP A 232 5.40 -7.76 17.62
C TRP A 232 3.91 -7.99 17.87
N LYS A 233 3.37 -9.15 17.49
CA LYS A 233 2.00 -9.52 17.84
C LYS A 233 1.83 -9.60 19.36
N ARG A 234 2.79 -10.21 20.06
CA ARG A 234 2.84 -10.27 21.52
C ARG A 234 2.84 -8.88 22.14
N LEU A 235 3.81 -8.04 21.77
CA LEU A 235 3.92 -6.67 22.28
C LEU A 235 2.65 -5.86 22.02
N ASN A 236 2.04 -6.02 20.84
CA ASN A 236 0.80 -5.35 20.51
C ASN A 236 -0.39 -5.86 21.35
N SER A 237 -0.48 -7.17 21.62
CA SER A 237 -1.48 -7.75 22.52
C SER A 237 -1.32 -7.24 23.95
N MET A 238 -0.09 -7.19 24.48
CA MET A 238 0.18 -6.66 25.81
C MET A 238 -0.23 -5.18 25.92
N LEU A 239 0.15 -4.37 24.92
CA LEU A 239 -0.23 -2.95 24.88
C LEU A 239 -1.76 -2.78 24.78
N SER A 240 -2.44 -3.56 23.95
CA SER A 240 -3.91 -3.55 23.89
C SER A 240 -4.53 -3.88 25.24
N TRP A 241 -4.01 -4.89 25.93
CA TRP A 241 -4.51 -5.25 27.26
C TRP A 241 -4.28 -4.15 28.31
N CYS A 242 -3.11 -3.51 28.32
CA CYS A 242 -2.84 -2.37 29.22
C CYS A 242 -3.81 -1.20 28.97
N LEU A 243 -4.13 -0.92 27.71
CA LEU A 243 -5.11 0.10 27.33
C LEU A 243 -6.50 -0.25 27.85
N GLU A 244 -6.97 -1.48 27.61
CA GLU A 244 -8.29 -1.94 28.05
C GLU A 244 -8.43 -1.92 29.58
N ARG A 245 -7.38 -2.35 30.31
CA ARG A 245 -7.35 -2.26 31.78
C ARG A 245 -7.46 -0.81 32.28
N SER A 246 -6.97 0.15 31.51
CA SER A 246 -7.01 1.58 31.84
C SER A 246 -8.28 2.27 31.31
N GLY A 247 -9.31 1.50 30.95
CA GLY A 247 -10.58 2.02 30.44
C GLY A 247 -10.52 2.51 28.99
N VAL A 248 -9.45 2.20 28.25
CA VAL A 248 -9.26 2.60 26.85
C VAL A 248 -9.61 1.43 25.94
N TYR A 249 -10.85 1.41 25.47
CA TYR A 249 -11.39 0.32 24.66
C TYR A 249 -11.43 0.67 23.16
N ARG A 250 -11.09 -0.31 22.33
CA ARG A 250 -11.36 -0.24 20.89
C ARG A 250 -12.79 -0.68 20.62
N HIS A 251 -13.62 0.24 20.13
CA HIS A 251 -14.95 -0.13 19.68
C HIS A 251 -14.89 -0.86 18.33
N THR A 252 -15.59 -1.99 18.24
CA THR A 252 -15.86 -2.56 16.92
C THR A 252 -16.94 -1.75 16.21
N ILE A 253 -17.05 -1.91 14.89
CA ILE A 253 -18.15 -1.33 14.12
C ILE A 253 -19.51 -1.80 14.68
N ARG A 254 -19.61 -3.06 15.10
CA ARG A 254 -20.84 -3.60 15.70
C ARG A 254 -21.17 -2.91 17.01
N ASP A 255 -20.21 -2.76 17.92
CA ASP A 255 -20.43 -2.09 19.21
C ASP A 255 -20.84 -0.63 19.01
N SER A 256 -20.21 0.03 18.05
CA SER A 256 -20.55 1.41 17.66
C SER A 256 -21.99 1.49 17.11
N CYS A 257 -22.40 0.54 16.27
CA CYS A 257 -23.77 0.45 15.75
C CYS A 257 -24.78 0.19 16.86
N LYS A 258 -24.46 -0.68 17.83
CA LYS A 258 -25.30 -0.95 19.00
C LYS A 258 -25.51 0.33 19.81
N LYS A 259 -24.42 1.03 20.17
CA LYS A 259 -24.46 2.29 20.92
C LYS A 259 -25.29 3.37 20.20
N VAL A 260 -25.16 3.48 18.88
CA VAL A 260 -25.97 4.41 18.07
C VAL A 260 -27.44 3.98 18.07
N SER A 261 -27.75 2.71 17.84
CA SER A 261 -29.12 2.18 17.89
C SER A 261 -29.78 2.44 19.25
N ASP A 262 -29.07 2.21 20.35
CA ASP A 262 -29.59 2.42 21.70
C ASP A 262 -29.90 3.90 21.95
N PHE A 263 -29.04 4.82 21.47
CA PHE A 263 -29.31 6.25 21.50
C PHE A 263 -30.55 6.64 20.68
N LEU A 264 -30.69 6.11 19.47
CA LEU A 264 -31.83 6.38 18.60
C LEU A 264 -33.15 5.91 19.25
N LYS A 265 -33.15 4.72 19.85
CA LYS A 265 -34.32 4.20 20.59
C LYS A 265 -34.68 5.11 21.78
N LYS A 266 -33.69 5.49 22.58
CA LYS A 266 -33.88 6.39 23.73
C LYS A 266 -34.44 7.75 23.32
N ASN A 267 -34.10 8.24 22.13
CA ASN A 267 -34.52 9.54 21.61
C ASN A 267 -35.60 9.44 20.52
N SER A 268 -36.32 8.32 20.43
CA SER A 268 -37.31 8.05 19.37
C SER A 268 -38.43 9.10 19.26
N GLN A 269 -38.77 9.78 20.36
CA GLN A 269 -39.77 10.86 20.38
C GLN A 269 -39.22 12.21 19.90
N ASN A 270 -37.90 12.33 19.73
CA ASN A 270 -37.29 13.58 19.30
C ASN A 270 -37.29 13.66 17.77
N SER A 271 -38.05 14.60 17.22
CA SER A 271 -38.15 14.82 15.77
C SER A 271 -36.89 15.40 15.14
N LYS A 272 -35.89 15.80 15.93
CA LYS A 272 -34.67 16.50 15.48
C LYS A 272 -33.40 15.71 15.78
N ILE A 273 -33.33 14.44 15.39
CA ILE A 273 -32.07 13.69 15.41
C ILE A 273 -31.22 14.08 14.20
N ILE A 274 -29.95 14.43 14.43
CA ILE A 274 -29.01 14.84 13.40
C ILE A 274 -27.74 14.00 13.52
N GLY A 275 -27.21 13.56 12.38
CA GLY A 275 -26.00 12.76 12.32
C GLY A 275 -24.89 13.45 11.56
N TYR A 276 -23.67 13.25 12.04
CA TYR A 276 -22.46 13.82 11.46
C TYR A 276 -21.35 12.78 11.43
N THR A 277 -20.49 12.84 10.40
CA THR A 277 -19.22 12.10 10.39
C THR A 277 -18.05 13.05 10.26
N ALA A 278 -16.95 12.74 10.95
CA ALA A 278 -15.68 13.44 10.79
C ALA A 278 -14.53 12.45 10.59
N ASP A 279 -13.50 12.84 9.85
CA ASP A 279 -12.28 12.06 9.61
C ASP A 279 -11.10 12.88 10.12
N VAL A 280 -10.29 12.32 11.02
CA VAL A 280 -9.09 13.01 11.51
C VAL A 280 -8.02 13.01 10.42
N SER A 281 -7.62 14.21 10.01
CA SER A 281 -6.61 14.43 8.99
C SER A 281 -5.27 13.82 9.40
N LYS A 282 -4.85 12.80 8.65
CA LYS A 282 -3.49 12.23 8.69
C LYS A 282 -3.06 11.81 10.11
N CYS A 283 -3.97 11.23 10.90
CA CYS A 283 -3.79 10.90 12.32
C CYS A 283 -2.39 10.37 12.67
N PHE A 284 -1.92 9.33 11.97
CA PHE A 284 -0.60 8.72 12.21
C PHE A 284 0.56 9.71 12.15
N SER A 285 0.56 10.65 11.20
CA SER A 285 1.66 11.62 11.06
C SER A 285 1.57 12.79 12.03
N THR A 286 0.42 12.99 12.65
CA THR A 286 0.17 14.13 13.54
C THR A 286 0.65 13.87 14.97
N VAL A 287 0.70 12.60 15.37
CA VAL A 287 1.10 12.16 16.73
C VAL A 287 2.40 12.83 17.18
N ASN A 288 2.29 13.73 18.16
CA ASN A 288 3.45 14.32 18.81
C ASN A 288 4.07 13.29 19.78
N HIS A 289 5.38 13.04 19.66
CA HIS A 289 6.08 12.02 20.46
C HIS A 289 6.14 12.37 21.94
N ASP A 290 6.35 13.63 22.31
CA ASP A 290 6.44 14.06 23.71
C ASP A 290 5.09 13.89 24.42
N VAL A 291 4.01 14.31 23.77
CA VAL A 291 2.65 14.09 24.27
C VAL A 291 2.37 12.59 24.35
N LEU A 292 2.74 11.80 23.35
CA LEU A 292 2.55 10.34 23.38
C LEU A 292 3.34 9.68 24.52
N ILE A 293 4.59 10.09 24.77
CA ILE A 293 5.43 9.61 25.86
C ILE A 293 4.77 9.93 27.20
N SER A 294 4.28 11.16 27.40
CA SER A 294 3.57 11.52 28.65
C SER A 294 2.30 10.68 28.88
N ILE A 295 1.61 10.25 27.81
CA ILE A 295 0.47 9.34 27.91
C ILE A 295 0.94 7.94 28.32
N ILE A 296 2.03 7.47 27.73
CA ILE A 296 2.64 6.17 28.06
C ILE A 296 3.13 6.17 29.51
N ASP A 297 3.82 7.21 29.96
CA ASP A 297 4.33 7.31 31.34
C ASP A 297 3.19 7.17 32.37
N ARG A 298 2.03 7.80 32.10
CA ARG A 298 0.83 7.64 32.94
C ARG A 298 0.22 6.24 32.85
N LEU A 299 0.20 5.64 31.65
CA LEU A 299 -0.34 4.30 31.45
C LEU A 299 0.47 3.23 32.20
N PHE A 300 1.78 3.43 32.31
CA PHE A 300 2.74 2.51 32.93
C PHE A 300 3.24 3.01 34.29
N SER A 301 2.51 3.91 34.96
CA SER A 301 2.93 4.48 36.25
C SER A 301 2.93 3.46 37.39
N GLN A 302 2.20 2.35 37.23
CA GLN A 302 2.16 1.24 38.15
C GLN A 302 2.80 0.01 37.50
N GLU A 303 3.71 -0.63 38.23
CA GLU A 303 4.33 -1.87 37.77
C GLU A 303 3.40 -3.07 38.00
N HIS A 304 3.21 -3.85 36.96
CA HIS A 304 2.50 -5.13 36.99
C HIS A 304 3.24 -6.18 36.15
N ASP A 305 3.10 -7.44 36.54
CA ASP A 305 3.44 -8.58 35.70
C ASP A 305 2.34 -8.84 34.69
N ILE A 306 2.73 -9.17 33.46
CA ILE A 306 1.84 -9.45 32.34
C ILE A 306 2.10 -10.88 31.86
N TYR A 307 1.18 -11.78 32.20
CA TYR A 307 1.17 -13.15 31.72
C TYR A 307 0.57 -13.20 30.33
N THR A 308 1.33 -13.74 29.38
CA THR A 308 0.92 -13.90 27.98
C THR A 308 0.82 -15.38 27.61
N VAL A 309 -0.30 -15.78 27.02
CA VAL A 309 -0.52 -17.15 26.52
C VAL A 309 -0.92 -17.10 25.04
N CYS A 310 -0.30 -17.95 24.20
CA CYS A 310 -0.70 -18.13 22.80
C CYS A 310 -1.24 -19.53 22.54
N GLY A 311 -2.47 -19.60 22.03
CA GLY A 311 -3.07 -20.83 21.55
C GLY A 311 -3.11 -20.90 20.03
N LYS A 312 -2.99 -22.10 19.48
CA LYS A 312 -3.26 -22.41 18.07
C LYS A 312 -4.24 -23.58 17.95
N GLY A 313 -5.19 -23.51 17.03
CA GLY A 313 -6.18 -24.55 16.81
C GLY A 313 -6.84 -24.41 15.45
N ARG A 314 -7.71 -25.36 15.09
CA ARG A 314 -8.40 -25.37 13.80
C ARG A 314 -9.87 -25.70 14.00
N ASN A 315 -10.73 -25.09 13.19
CA ASN A 315 -12.14 -25.46 13.06
C ASN A 315 -12.49 -25.60 11.57
N HIS A 316 -13.78 -25.82 11.25
CA HIS A 316 -14.27 -25.88 9.86
C HIS A 316 -13.99 -24.59 9.07
N GLY A 317 -13.87 -23.45 9.74
CA GLY A 317 -13.54 -22.15 9.13
C GLY A 317 -12.04 -21.91 8.92
N GLY A 318 -11.16 -22.80 9.39
CA GLY A 318 -9.71 -22.73 9.19
C GLY A 318 -8.88 -22.66 10.46
N PHE A 319 -7.62 -22.26 10.31
CA PHE A 319 -6.64 -22.17 11.39
C PHE A 319 -6.77 -20.86 12.17
N HIS A 320 -6.75 -20.96 13.50
CA HIS A 320 -6.80 -19.83 14.43
C HIS A 320 -5.55 -19.81 15.29
N LYS A 321 -4.96 -18.63 15.46
CA LYS A 321 -3.88 -18.38 16.40
C LYS A 321 -4.16 -17.10 17.16
N LEU A 322 -4.30 -17.19 18.48
CA LEU A 322 -4.69 -16.09 19.35
C LEU A 322 -3.66 -15.90 20.46
N ILE A 323 -3.49 -14.66 20.90
CA ILE A 323 -2.61 -14.26 22.01
C ILE A 323 -3.47 -13.50 23.01
N PHE A 324 -3.41 -13.89 24.28
CA PHE A 324 -4.10 -13.25 25.39
C PHE A 324 -3.13 -12.86 26.49
N CYS A 325 -3.48 -11.78 27.19
CA CYS A 325 -2.69 -11.21 28.28
C CYS A 325 -3.55 -11.07 29.54
N SER A 326 -2.94 -11.15 30.72
CA SER A 326 -3.56 -10.94 32.04
C SER A 326 -2.50 -10.46 33.04
N ALA A 327 -2.89 -9.71 34.07
CA ALA A 327 -2.01 -9.32 35.19
C ALA A 327 -2.35 -10.01 36.51
N GLY A 328 -3.14 -11.09 36.45
CA GLY A 328 -3.34 -11.98 37.60
C GLY A 328 -2.36 -13.13 37.51
N THR A 329 -2.83 -14.25 36.97
CA THR A 329 -2.03 -15.47 36.82
C THR A 329 -1.99 -15.90 35.36
N GLU A 330 -1.07 -16.82 35.05
CA GLU A 330 -1.09 -17.54 33.76
C GLU A 330 -2.45 -18.22 33.51
N LEU A 331 -3.08 -18.76 34.56
CA LEU A 331 -4.38 -19.40 34.49
C LEU A 331 -5.45 -18.44 33.95
N ASN A 332 -5.48 -17.18 34.41
CA ASN A 332 -6.42 -16.18 33.92
C ASN A 332 -6.22 -15.87 32.43
N ALA A 333 -4.97 -15.75 31.96
CA ALA A 333 -4.67 -15.56 30.55
C ALA A 333 -5.08 -16.79 29.72
N HIS A 334 -4.86 -18.00 30.26
CA HIS A 334 -5.27 -19.25 29.64
C HIS A 334 -6.79 -19.39 29.52
N GLU A 335 -7.54 -19.03 30.57
CA GLU A 335 -9.01 -19.03 30.53
C GLU A 335 -9.56 -18.02 29.53
N ALA A 336 -9.01 -16.81 29.47
CA ALA A 336 -9.39 -15.81 28.47
C ALA A 336 -9.16 -16.32 27.04
N LEU A 337 -8.03 -17.00 26.81
CA LEU A 337 -7.73 -17.67 25.55
C LEU A 337 -8.75 -18.77 25.24
N ARG A 338 -9.03 -19.66 26.20
CA ARG A 338 -10.00 -20.76 26.06
C ARG A 338 -11.37 -20.23 25.65
N ARG A 339 -11.92 -19.28 26.41
CA ARG A 339 -13.23 -18.66 26.13
C ARG A 339 -13.28 -18.06 24.72
N LYS A 340 -12.20 -17.40 24.26
CA LYS A 340 -12.18 -16.85 22.89
C LYS A 340 -12.07 -17.91 21.80
N MET A 341 -11.29 -18.97 22.04
CA MET A 341 -11.21 -20.10 21.11
C MET A 341 -12.57 -20.79 20.97
N GLU A 342 -13.28 -21.02 22.07
CA GLU A 342 -14.64 -21.57 22.10
C GLU A 342 -15.65 -20.68 21.37
N LEU A 343 -15.60 -19.35 21.58
CA LEU A 343 -16.43 -18.39 20.82
C LEU A 343 -16.16 -18.41 19.31
N LYS A 344 -14.98 -18.90 18.89
CA LYS A 344 -14.64 -19.14 17.49
C LYS A 344 -14.96 -20.57 17.04
N GLY A 345 -15.54 -21.41 17.89
CA GLY A 345 -15.80 -22.82 17.62
C GLY A 345 -14.53 -23.66 17.53
N VAL A 346 -13.47 -23.29 18.26
CA VAL A 346 -12.21 -24.04 18.35
C VAL A 346 -12.13 -24.66 19.74
N PHE A 347 -12.61 -25.88 19.88
CA PHE A 347 -12.63 -26.59 21.16
C PHE A 347 -11.30 -27.29 21.48
N ASN A 348 -10.63 -27.82 20.45
CA ASN A 348 -9.31 -28.46 20.57
C ASN A 348 -8.22 -27.48 20.11
N PHE A 349 -7.44 -26.94 21.04
CA PHE A 349 -6.31 -26.07 20.74
C PHE A 349 -5.09 -26.42 21.59
N GLU A 350 -3.91 -26.15 21.04
CA GLU A 350 -2.62 -26.33 21.71
C GLU A 350 -2.11 -24.97 22.19
N VAL A 351 -1.69 -24.90 23.46
CA VAL A 351 -0.93 -23.75 23.98
C VAL A 351 0.50 -23.89 23.51
N CYS A 352 0.92 -22.99 22.62
CA CYS A 352 2.24 -23.04 22.00
C CYS A 352 3.25 -22.07 22.61
N TYR A 353 2.81 -21.24 23.57
CA TYR A 353 3.63 -20.18 24.14
C TYR A 353 3.05 -19.69 25.47
N ARG A 354 3.93 -19.52 26.46
CA ARG A 354 3.66 -18.94 27.79
C ARG A 354 4.86 -18.07 28.15
N GLU A 355 4.62 -16.84 28.59
CA GLU A 355 5.67 -15.94 29.07
C GLU A 355 5.08 -14.96 30.08
N MET A 356 5.85 -14.67 31.12
CA MET A 356 5.60 -13.53 32.01
C MET A 356 6.55 -12.41 31.63
N SER A 357 6.04 -11.19 31.48
CA SER A 357 6.83 -9.98 31.20
C SER A 357 6.41 -8.87 32.13
N SER A 358 7.37 -8.09 32.62
CA SER A 358 7.05 -6.89 33.39
C SER A 358 6.51 -5.79 32.46
N SER A 359 5.56 -5.01 32.98
CA SER A 359 5.08 -3.79 32.35
C SER A 359 6.21 -2.76 32.09
N THR A 360 7.24 -2.73 32.94
CA THR A 360 8.47 -1.92 32.78
C THR A 360 9.27 -2.32 31.54
N THR A 361 9.33 -3.62 31.23
CA THR A 361 9.95 -4.12 29.99
C THR A 361 9.18 -3.63 28.76
N LEU A 362 7.84 -3.74 28.78
CA LEU A 362 7.00 -3.25 27.68
C LEU A 362 7.16 -1.74 27.49
N TYR A 363 7.14 -0.97 28.58
CA TYR A 363 7.39 0.46 28.59
C TYR A 363 8.72 0.82 27.92
N SER A 364 9.82 0.17 28.35
CA SER A 364 11.15 0.38 27.78
C SER A 364 11.21 0.09 26.28
N VAL A 365 10.58 -1.01 25.85
CA VAL A 365 10.50 -1.38 24.42
C VAL A 365 9.72 -0.34 23.61
N ILE A 366 8.57 0.13 24.11
CA ILE A 366 7.76 1.14 23.41
C ILE A 366 8.53 2.46 23.33
N ARG A 367 9.09 2.94 24.44
CA ARG A 367 9.85 4.21 24.49
C ARG A 367 11.06 4.17 23.57
N THR A 368 11.82 3.06 23.59
CA THR A 368 12.94 2.84 22.67
C THR A 368 12.47 2.80 21.23
N THR A 369 11.33 2.16 20.94
CA THR A 369 10.78 2.10 19.58
C THR A 369 10.41 3.49 19.06
N LEU A 370 9.75 4.32 19.87
CA LEU A 370 9.40 5.70 19.52
C LEU A 370 10.64 6.55 19.22
N SER A 371 11.67 6.45 20.08
CA SER A 371 12.90 7.22 19.92
C SER A 371 13.73 6.75 18.72
N THR A 372 13.55 5.51 18.25
CA THR A 372 14.35 4.86 17.21
C THR A 372 13.60 4.51 15.92
N TYR A 373 12.55 5.26 15.57
CA TYR A 373 11.90 5.10 14.26
C TYR A 373 12.82 5.51 13.10
N TYR A 374 13.68 4.57 12.68
CA TYR A 374 14.56 4.71 11.55
C TYR A 374 14.00 4.02 10.30
N TYR A 375 14.26 4.61 9.14
CA TYR A 375 14.01 3.97 7.86
C TYR A 375 15.14 4.22 6.86
N LYS A 376 15.34 3.27 5.93
CA LYS A 376 16.27 3.39 4.81
C LYS A 376 15.53 3.78 3.54
N ARG A 377 16.15 4.68 2.77
CA ARG A 377 15.79 5.02 1.38
C ARG A 377 17.06 5.10 0.55
N GLY A 378 17.28 4.10 -0.29
CA GLY A 378 18.56 3.93 -0.98
C GLY A 378 19.70 3.72 0.04
N PRO A 379 20.86 4.39 -0.12
CA PRO A 379 21.98 4.28 0.81
C PRO A 379 21.80 5.13 2.08
N THR A 380 20.79 6.01 2.13
CA THR A 380 20.61 6.95 3.24
C THR A 380 19.59 6.45 4.26
N SER A 381 19.93 6.61 5.54
CA SER A 381 19.03 6.36 6.66
C SER A 381 18.45 7.67 7.20
N TRP A 382 17.22 7.60 7.68
CA TRP A 382 16.45 8.73 8.17
C TRP A 382 15.77 8.34 9.49
N ARG A 383 15.61 9.30 10.39
CA ARG A 383 14.86 9.18 11.66
C ARG A 383 13.56 9.96 11.55
N ILE A 384 12.48 9.40 12.06
CA ILE A 384 11.18 10.06 12.24
C ILE A 384 11.15 10.65 13.66
N THR A 385 10.95 11.96 13.80
CA THR A 385 10.84 12.61 15.12
C THR A 385 9.42 13.09 15.44
N LYS A 386 8.48 12.94 14.50
CA LYS A 386 7.06 13.20 14.71
C LYS A 386 6.22 12.15 13.98
N GLY A 387 5.11 11.74 14.59
CA GLY A 387 4.19 10.77 14.02
C GLY A 387 4.64 9.33 14.23
N VAL A 388 3.71 8.40 14.04
CA VAL A 388 3.95 6.96 14.09
C VAL A 388 3.91 6.36 12.68
N PRO A 389 4.92 5.59 12.25
CA PRO A 389 5.02 5.08 10.88
C PRO A 389 3.93 4.07 10.54
N GLN A 390 3.18 4.31 9.45
CA GLN A 390 2.16 3.37 8.98
C GLN A 390 2.78 2.04 8.55
N GLY A 391 2.21 0.93 9.04
CA GLY A 391 2.72 -0.42 8.79
C GLY A 391 3.65 -0.95 9.90
N HIS A 392 4.06 -0.11 10.85
CA HIS A 392 4.71 -0.60 12.05
C HIS A 392 3.67 -1.28 12.98
N PRO A 393 3.94 -2.47 13.55
CA PRO A 393 2.93 -3.29 14.21
C PRO A 393 2.17 -2.62 15.37
N ILE A 394 2.82 -1.79 16.18
CA ILE A 394 2.19 -1.12 17.33
C ILE A 394 1.56 0.24 16.99
N SER A 395 1.76 0.78 15.78
CA SER A 395 1.38 2.18 15.50
C SER A 395 -0.11 2.46 15.56
N SER A 396 -0.98 1.48 15.27
CA SER A 396 -2.43 1.66 15.44
C SER A 396 -2.80 1.79 16.92
N ASN A 397 -2.20 1.02 17.83
CA ASN A 397 -2.43 1.16 19.27
C ASN A 397 -1.93 2.50 19.79
N LEU A 398 -0.76 2.95 19.33
CA LEU A 398 -0.22 4.26 19.70
C LEU A 398 -1.12 5.41 19.21
N ALA A 399 -1.61 5.34 17.97
CA ALA A 399 -2.56 6.32 17.45
C ALA A 399 -3.91 6.28 18.19
N HIS A 400 -4.42 5.08 18.51
CA HIS A 400 -5.65 4.91 19.25
C HIS A 400 -5.57 5.50 20.66
N MET A 401 -4.47 5.23 21.38
CA MET A 401 -4.18 5.80 22.69
C MET A 401 -4.06 7.33 22.64
N TYR A 402 -3.40 7.87 21.60
CA TYR A 402 -3.27 9.31 21.39
C TYR A 402 -4.63 10.00 21.20
N LEU A 403 -5.49 9.41 20.35
CA LEU A 403 -6.85 9.90 20.12
C LEU A 403 -7.73 9.78 21.37
N ASN A 404 -7.61 8.69 22.12
CA ASN A 404 -8.37 8.53 23.37
C ASN A 404 -7.99 9.61 24.40
N ASN A 405 -6.71 9.94 24.52
CA ASN A 405 -6.30 11.02 25.41
C ASN A 405 -6.84 12.39 24.96
N PHE A 406 -6.93 12.63 23.65
CA PHE A 406 -7.61 13.81 23.12
C PHE A 406 -9.10 13.82 23.49
N GLU A 407 -9.82 12.71 23.28
CA GLU A 407 -11.25 12.57 23.62
C GLU A 407 -11.49 12.86 25.11
N GLN A 408 -10.69 12.28 26.00
CA GLN A 408 -10.78 12.52 27.44
C GLN A 408 -10.53 13.99 27.82
N LYS A 409 -9.61 14.67 27.14
CA LYS A 409 -9.23 16.04 27.48
C LYS A 409 -10.23 17.08 26.98
N TYR A 410 -10.77 16.89 25.78
CA TYR A 410 -11.58 17.91 25.12
C TYR A 410 -13.08 17.62 25.11
N TRP A 411 -13.49 16.35 25.34
CA TRP A 411 -14.87 15.91 25.21
C TRP A 411 -15.39 15.16 26.45
N SER A 412 -14.73 15.29 27.61
CA SER A 412 -15.18 14.64 28.85
C SER A 412 -16.62 15.02 29.22
N ASN A 413 -16.97 16.30 29.06
CA ASN A 413 -18.27 16.80 29.48
C ASN A 413 -19.38 16.34 28.53
N GLU A 414 -19.13 16.39 27.22
CA GLU A 414 -20.10 15.99 26.20
C GLU A 414 -20.27 14.46 26.14
N LYS A 415 -19.29 13.69 26.62
CA LYS A 415 -19.40 12.22 26.70
C LYS A 415 -20.53 11.76 27.65
N GLU A 416 -20.81 12.55 28.69
CA GLU A 416 -21.86 12.28 29.67
C GLU A 416 -23.23 12.91 29.30
N ASP A 417 -23.26 13.75 28.27
CA ASP A 417 -24.50 14.42 27.85
C ASP A 417 -25.40 13.45 27.05
N SER A 418 -26.57 13.13 27.61
CA SER A 418 -27.53 12.19 27.02
C SER A 418 -28.12 12.62 25.66
N ARG A 419 -27.91 13.87 25.23
CA ARG A 419 -28.38 14.45 23.96
C ARG A 419 -27.40 14.23 22.81
N ILE A 420 -26.22 13.67 23.08
CA ILE A 420 -25.23 13.34 22.06
C ILE A 420 -24.62 11.98 22.32
N VAL A 421 -24.39 11.23 21.26
CA VAL A 421 -23.56 10.04 21.28
C VAL A 421 -22.52 10.14 20.18
N PHE A 422 -21.31 9.72 20.49
CA PHE A 422 -20.28 9.55 19.48
C PHE A 422 -19.60 8.19 19.61
N CYS A 423 -19.11 7.73 18.47
CA CYS A 423 -18.29 6.53 18.32
C CYS A 423 -17.11 6.83 17.42
N ARG A 424 -15.99 6.14 17.67
CA ARG A 424 -14.78 6.22 16.85
C ARG A 424 -14.36 4.85 16.36
N TYR A 425 -14.00 4.78 15.08
CA TYR A 425 -13.34 3.65 14.46
C TYR A 425 -12.01 4.10 13.85
N GLU A 426 -10.90 3.81 14.54
CA GLU A 426 -9.56 4.34 14.25
C GLU A 426 -9.55 5.89 14.22
N ASP A 427 -9.53 6.51 13.03
CA ASP A 427 -9.54 7.96 12.79
C ASP A 427 -10.89 8.51 12.26
N ASP A 428 -11.88 7.64 12.03
CA ASP A 428 -13.22 8.00 11.60
C ASP A 428 -14.17 8.14 12.81
N PHE A 429 -14.86 9.25 12.90
CA PHE A 429 -15.87 9.55 13.92
C PHE A 429 -17.28 9.60 13.35
N ILE A 430 -18.25 9.19 14.18
CA ILE A 430 -19.66 9.46 13.99
C ILE A 430 -20.22 10.12 15.23
N PHE A 431 -21.05 11.14 15.04
CA PHE A 431 -21.79 11.85 16.06
C PHE A 431 -23.27 11.79 15.72
N ILE A 432 -24.11 11.47 16.70
CA ILE A 432 -25.56 11.55 16.60
C ILE A 432 -26.02 12.44 17.74
N THR A 433 -26.79 13.47 17.45
CA THR A 433 -27.22 14.44 18.46
C THR A 433 -28.61 14.95 18.19
N THR A 434 -29.28 15.41 19.23
CA THR A 434 -30.54 16.15 19.14
C THR A 434 -30.34 17.67 19.00
N GLU A 435 -29.11 18.16 19.21
CA GLU A 435 -28.78 19.59 19.21
C GLU A 435 -27.50 19.89 18.43
N ASN A 436 -27.59 20.75 17.42
CA ASN A 436 -26.45 21.08 16.56
C ASN A 436 -25.30 21.78 17.31
N SER A 437 -25.63 22.61 18.30
CA SER A 437 -24.66 23.36 19.11
C SER A 437 -23.70 22.43 19.87
N LEU A 438 -24.16 21.27 20.35
CA LEU A 438 -23.32 20.28 21.03
C LEU A 438 -22.27 19.71 20.07
N PHE A 439 -22.70 19.37 18.86
CA PHE A 439 -21.78 18.90 17.83
C PHE A 439 -20.73 19.96 17.45
N GLU A 440 -21.14 21.21 17.25
CA GLU A 440 -20.22 22.32 16.95
C GLU A 440 -19.21 22.55 18.07
N LYS A 441 -19.65 22.49 19.32
CA LYS A 441 -18.79 22.58 20.50
C LYS A 441 -17.75 21.45 20.54
N MET A 442 -18.18 20.20 20.34
CA MET A 442 -17.27 19.05 20.26
C MET A 442 -16.29 19.16 19.08
N MET A 443 -16.74 19.64 17.92
CA MET A 443 -15.87 19.71 16.75
C MET A 443 -14.89 20.87 16.79
N LYS A 444 -15.14 21.92 17.58
CA LYS A 444 -14.30 23.13 17.64
C LYS A 444 -12.79 22.85 17.78
N PRO A 445 -12.33 21.94 18.65
CA PRO A 445 -10.89 21.65 18.76
C PRO A 445 -10.31 20.98 17.50
N LEU A 446 -11.10 20.15 16.79
CA LEU A 446 -10.67 19.50 15.54
C LEU A 446 -10.78 20.41 14.31
N SER A 447 -11.76 21.32 14.28
CA SER A 447 -11.94 22.24 13.15
C SER A 447 -10.89 23.35 13.15
N THR A 448 -10.55 23.87 14.34
CA THR A 448 -9.54 24.92 14.51
C THR A 448 -8.12 24.37 14.52
N GLY A 449 -7.93 23.11 14.90
CA GLY A 449 -6.61 22.55 15.19
C GLY A 449 -5.95 23.12 16.44
N ASN A 450 -6.65 23.98 17.19
CA ASN A 450 -6.18 24.58 18.43
C ASN A 450 -6.36 23.60 19.59
N ASN A 451 -5.51 22.59 19.62
CA ASN A 451 -5.45 21.59 20.68
C ASN A 451 -4.00 21.13 20.86
N THR A 452 -3.69 20.69 22.08
CA THR A 452 -2.35 20.16 22.45
C THR A 452 -1.92 18.93 21.67
N HIS A 453 -2.83 18.29 20.94
CA HIS A 453 -2.57 17.09 20.14
C HIS A 453 -2.32 17.41 18.66
N PHE A 454 -2.44 18.69 18.26
CA PHE A 454 -2.32 19.19 16.89
C PHE A 454 -3.25 18.46 15.89
N LEU A 455 -4.32 17.83 16.38
CA LEU A 455 -5.27 17.07 15.57
C LEU A 455 -6.18 18.02 14.81
N THR A 456 -6.47 17.69 13.56
CA THR A 456 -7.40 18.45 12.72
C THR A 456 -8.37 17.50 12.03
N ALA A 457 -9.60 17.93 11.79
CA ALA A 457 -10.55 17.21 10.95
C ALA A 457 -10.28 17.47 9.46
N ASN A 458 -10.67 16.54 8.60
CA ASN A 458 -10.66 16.71 7.16
C ASN A 458 -12.01 17.28 6.70
N PRO A 459 -12.10 18.58 6.35
CA PRO A 459 -13.38 19.20 6.01
C PRO A 459 -14.02 18.57 4.77
N LYS A 460 -13.23 18.03 3.84
CA LYS A 460 -13.74 17.40 2.60
C LYS A 460 -14.42 16.05 2.85
N LYS A 461 -14.20 15.44 4.01
CA LYS A 461 -14.83 14.17 4.40
C LYS A 461 -15.90 14.35 5.47
N PHE A 462 -16.12 15.59 5.91
CA PHE A 462 -17.23 15.91 6.77
C PHE A 462 -18.54 15.63 6.02
N LYS A 463 -19.47 14.93 6.66
CA LYS A 463 -20.80 14.68 6.10
C LYS A 463 -21.84 14.85 7.17
N LYS A 464 -22.95 15.48 6.78
CA LYS A 464 -24.20 15.50 7.55
C LYS A 464 -25.11 14.40 7.02
N SER A 465 -25.94 13.84 7.88
CA SER A 465 -26.98 12.90 7.49
C SER A 465 -27.92 13.52 6.44
N GLU A 466 -28.27 12.74 5.44
CA GLU A 466 -29.13 13.16 4.32
C GLU A 466 -30.55 12.63 4.54
N ARG A 467 -31.56 13.42 4.14
CA ARG A 467 -32.96 12.95 4.07
C ARG A 467 -33.17 12.22 2.74
N CYS A 468 -33.66 10.99 2.81
CA CYS A 468 -34.02 10.17 1.66
C CYS A 468 -35.47 9.71 1.81
N GLY A 469 -36.40 10.50 1.26
CA GLY A 469 -37.83 10.35 1.55
C GLY A 469 -38.13 10.65 3.02
N ALA A 470 -38.83 9.73 3.69
CA ALA A 470 -39.14 9.83 5.12
C ALA A 470 -37.98 9.43 6.05
N SER A 471 -36.97 8.72 5.54
CA SER A 471 -35.85 8.22 6.34
C SER A 471 -34.64 9.16 6.27
N GLN A 472 -33.96 9.31 7.41
CA GLN A 472 -32.69 10.01 7.51
C GLN A 472 -31.55 9.00 7.59
N VAL A 473 -30.58 9.13 6.69
CA VAL A 473 -29.53 8.13 6.50
C VAL A 473 -28.16 8.75 6.66
N LEU A 474 -27.23 8.00 7.26
CA LEU A 474 -25.81 8.36 7.34
C LEU A 474 -24.91 7.19 6.93
N GLN A 475 -23.85 7.48 6.17
CA GLN A 475 -22.83 6.49 5.82
C GLN A 475 -21.56 6.71 6.61
N TRP A 476 -21.11 5.69 7.34
CA TRP A 476 -19.90 5.73 8.17
C TRP A 476 -19.17 4.38 8.16
N CYS A 477 -17.86 4.36 7.91
CA CYS A 477 -17.03 3.15 7.86
C CYS A 477 -17.58 1.97 7.03
N GLY A 478 -18.28 2.26 5.92
CA GLY A 478 -18.90 1.23 5.07
C GLY A 478 -20.23 0.68 5.59
N VAL A 479 -20.76 1.26 6.67
CA VAL A 479 -22.09 1.03 7.21
C VAL A 479 -23.03 2.15 6.79
N LYS A 480 -24.24 1.78 6.37
CA LYS A 480 -25.38 2.68 6.19
C LYS A 480 -26.25 2.57 7.45
N LEU A 481 -26.50 3.70 8.09
CA LEU A 481 -27.30 3.83 9.30
C LEU A 481 -28.62 4.49 8.91
N ASP A 482 -29.75 3.87 9.26
CA ASP A 482 -31.08 4.43 9.09
C ASP A 482 -31.61 4.89 10.46
N PHE A 483 -31.82 6.20 10.60
CA PHE A 483 -32.18 6.78 11.89
C PHE A 483 -33.63 6.53 12.27
N GLN A 484 -34.50 6.26 11.29
CA GLN A 484 -35.91 6.00 11.56
C GLN A 484 -36.10 4.59 12.12
N SER A 485 -35.46 3.59 11.51
CA SER A 485 -35.58 2.20 11.95
C SER A 485 -34.53 1.79 13.00
N GLY A 486 -33.48 2.60 13.20
CA GLY A 486 -32.32 2.24 14.02
C GLY A 486 -31.45 1.13 13.41
N ASN A 487 -31.77 0.68 12.19
CA ASN A 487 -31.08 -0.42 11.55
C ASN A 487 -29.73 0.01 10.95
N CYS A 488 -28.76 -0.90 11.04
CA CYS A 488 -27.41 -0.69 10.56
C CYS A 488 -27.10 -1.73 9.47
N PHE A 489 -26.67 -1.28 8.29
CA PHE A 489 -26.42 -2.14 7.12
C PHE A 489 -24.97 -2.06 6.68
N ILE A 490 -24.25 -3.17 6.63
CA ILE A 490 -22.89 -3.22 6.10
C ILE A 490 -22.90 -3.53 4.60
N ARG A 491 -22.15 -2.75 3.81
CA ARG A 491 -21.96 -3.03 2.38
C ARG A 491 -20.83 -4.04 2.20
N ARG A 492 -21.13 -5.21 1.61
CA ARG A 492 -20.14 -6.25 1.29
C ARG A 492 -20.18 -6.59 -0.18
N ARG A 493 -19.00 -6.80 -0.78
CA ARG A 493 -18.88 -7.37 -2.12
C ARG A 493 -19.04 -8.88 -2.02
N CYS A 494 -20.05 -9.42 -2.70
CA CYS A 494 -20.33 -10.86 -2.76
C CYS A 494 -19.40 -11.56 -3.76
N LYS A 495 -19.45 -12.90 -3.82
CA LYS A 495 -18.60 -13.72 -4.70
C LYS A 495 -18.78 -13.40 -6.19
N ASP A 496 -19.97 -12.95 -6.57
CA ASP A 496 -20.33 -12.47 -7.91
C ASP A 496 -19.80 -11.05 -8.22
N GLY A 497 -19.05 -10.43 -7.31
CA GLY A 497 -18.53 -9.07 -7.47
C GLY A 497 -19.55 -7.97 -7.19
N VAL A 498 -20.83 -8.30 -6.99
CA VAL A 498 -21.91 -7.34 -6.72
C VAL A 498 -21.85 -6.91 -5.25
N ALA A 499 -21.95 -5.62 -5.01
CA ALA A 499 -21.99 -5.08 -3.65
C ALA A 499 -23.42 -5.09 -3.11
N ARG A 500 -23.69 -5.87 -2.06
CA ARG A 500 -25.00 -5.96 -1.40
C ARG A 500 -24.94 -5.39 0.02
N GLN A 501 -26.10 -4.98 0.54
CA GLN A 501 -26.27 -4.52 1.92
C GLN A 501 -26.75 -5.67 2.80
N PHE A 502 -26.14 -5.83 3.96
CA PHE A 502 -26.49 -6.85 4.94
C PHE A 502 -26.80 -6.19 6.27
N LEU A 503 -27.94 -6.54 6.88
CA LEU A 503 -28.29 -6.08 8.21
C LEU A 503 -27.27 -6.58 9.24
N ILE A 504 -26.74 -5.68 10.06
CA ILE A 504 -25.88 -6.02 11.19
C ILE A 504 -26.81 -6.42 12.34
N LYS A 505 -26.84 -7.70 12.69
CA LYS A 505 -27.54 -8.17 13.90
C LYS A 505 -26.84 -7.60 15.14
N LEU A 506 -27.58 -6.85 15.97
CA LEU A 506 -27.11 -6.17 17.18
C LEU A 506 -27.42 -6.94 18.48
N GLN A 507 -27.90 -8.18 18.36
CA GLN A 507 -28.20 -9.09 19.48
C GLN A 507 -26.96 -9.36 20.33
#